data_AF-A0A6J3BVR3-F1
#
_entry.id   AF-A0A6J3BVR3-F1
#
_cell.length_a   1.000
_cell.length_b   1.000
_cell.length_c   1.000
_cell.angle_alpha   90.00
_cell.angle_beta   90.00
_cell.angle_gamma   90.00
#
_symmetry.space_group_name_H-M   'P 1'
#
loop_
_entity.id
_entity.type
_entity.pdbx_description
1 polymer ?
#
loop_
_entity_poly.entity_id
_entity_poly.type
_entity_poly.pdbx_seq_one_letter_code
_entity_poly.pdbx_strand_id
1 'polypeptide(L)'
;MHRVDGQTPDGLMTAYSTIQFVVQNHHFVEGRLRIRCTAIIYSIYIKTHEKSSIEVRIPTTASSKLKEHDAVVYSIYRQPETNAGIQLRPAVTSTITVLSVIILLSTALR
;
A
#
# COMPACT_ATOMS: atom_id res chain seq x y z
N MET A 1 0.73 -15.77 22.77
CA MET A 1 1.70 -16.27 23.78
C MET A 1 1.01 -16.18 25.14
N HIS A 2 0.66 -17.31 25.74
CA HIS A 2 -0.02 -17.39 27.03
C HIS A 2 1.03 -17.31 28.14
N ARG A 3 1.11 -16.19 28.86
CA ARG A 3 1.98 -16.05 30.04
C ARG A 3 1.24 -16.56 31.26
N VAL A 4 1.92 -17.39 32.05
CA VAL A 4 1.44 -17.94 33.31
C VAL A 4 2.40 -17.42 34.38
N ASP A 5 1.97 -16.41 35.14
CA ASP A 5 2.77 -15.86 36.23
C ASP A 5 2.42 -16.63 37.51
N GLY A 6 3.42 -17.30 38.11
CA GLY A 6 3.23 -18.31 39.16
C GLY A 6 3.65 -17.91 40.58
N GLN A 7 3.84 -16.61 40.86
CA GLN A 7 4.25 -16.15 42.19
C GLN A 7 3.26 -15.11 42.74
N THR A 8 2.09 -15.58 43.17
CA THR A 8 1.22 -14.82 44.08
C THR A 8 1.28 -15.46 45.47
N PRO A 9 1.18 -14.68 46.57
CA PRO A 9 1.23 -15.20 47.94
C PRO A 9 0.20 -16.31 48.21
N ASP A 10 -0.92 -16.28 47.50
CA ASP A 10 -2.07 -17.18 47.66
C ASP A 10 -2.03 -18.39 46.70
N GLY A 11 -1.00 -18.51 45.84
CA GLY A 11 -0.90 -19.59 44.86
C GLY A 11 -1.90 -19.50 43.70
N LEU A 12 -2.58 -18.37 43.55
CA LEU A 12 -3.50 -18.09 42.44
C LEU A 12 -2.73 -17.85 41.15
N MET A 13 -2.99 -18.71 40.16
CA MET A 13 -2.41 -18.61 38.83
C MET A 13 -3.27 -17.71 37.95
N THR A 14 -2.66 -16.72 37.29
CA THR A 14 -3.37 -15.87 36.32
C THR A 14 -2.89 -16.17 34.90
N ALA A 15 -3.86 -16.26 34.00
CA ALA A 15 -3.67 -16.48 32.59
C ALA A 15 -4.07 -15.22 31.81
N TYR A 16 -3.16 -14.68 31.00
CA TYR A 16 -3.45 -13.55 30.12
C TYR A 16 -3.50 -14.00 28.66
N SER A 17 -4.53 -13.55 27.95
CA SER A 17 -4.66 -13.73 26.50
C SER A 17 -4.97 -12.40 25.84
N THR A 18 -4.23 -12.10 24.77
CA THR A 18 -4.40 -10.89 23.97
C THR A 18 -4.84 -11.29 22.57
N ILE A 19 -5.87 -10.64 22.06
CA ILE A 19 -6.33 -10.79 20.68
C ILE A 19 -6.01 -9.52 19.89
N GLN A 20 -5.42 -9.70 18.72
CA GLN A 20 -5.29 -8.67 17.71
C GLN A 20 -6.19 -9.06 16.55
N PHE A 21 -7.06 -8.15 16.11
CA PHE A 21 -7.98 -8.41 15.02
C PHE A 21 -8.24 -7.12 14.24
N VAL A 22 -8.47 -7.26 12.93
CA VAL A 22 -8.78 -6.14 12.04
C VAL A 22 -10.29 -6.05 11.88
N VAL A 23 -10.87 -4.92 12.27
CA VAL A 23 -12.31 -4.67 12.14
C VAL A 23 -12.61 -4.23 10.70
N GLN A 24 -13.67 -4.78 10.12
CA GLN A 24 -14.18 -4.45 8.79
C GLN A 24 -15.69 -4.19 8.91
N ASN A 25 -16.28 -3.55 7.91
CA ASN A 25 -17.70 -3.14 7.95
C ASN A 25 -18.65 -4.32 8.18
N HIS A 26 -18.37 -5.50 7.63
CA HIS A 26 -19.22 -6.68 7.81
C HIS A 26 -19.16 -7.30 9.22
N HIS A 27 -18.20 -6.90 10.06
CA HIS A 27 -18.13 -7.31 11.46
C HIS A 27 -19.09 -6.51 12.36
N PHE A 28 -19.65 -5.41 11.87
CA PHE A 28 -20.66 -4.65 12.58
C PHE A 28 -22.05 -5.24 12.27
N VAL A 29 -22.77 -5.60 13.32
CA VAL A 29 -24.19 -5.97 13.23
C VAL A 29 -24.98 -4.79 13.78
N GLU A 30 -25.87 -4.23 12.97
CA GLU A 30 -26.66 -3.03 13.33
C GLU A 30 -25.78 -1.85 13.78
N GLY A 31 -24.62 -1.67 13.12
CA GLY A 31 -23.67 -0.59 13.45
C GLY A 31 -22.94 -0.78 14.79
N ARG A 32 -22.97 -1.99 15.37
CA ARG A 32 -22.30 -2.31 16.63
C ARG A 32 -21.32 -3.46 16.45
N LEU A 33 -20.12 -3.29 17.00
CA LEU A 33 -19.14 -4.35 17.17
C LEU A 33 -19.25 -4.89 18.59
N ARG A 34 -19.31 -6.21 18.74
CA ARG A 34 -19.45 -6.87 20.04
C ARG A 34 -18.37 -7.91 20.23
N ILE A 35 -17.64 -7.78 21.34
CA ILE A 35 -16.57 -8.70 21.71
C ILE A 35 -16.94 -9.37 23.03
N ARG A 36 -16.96 -10.69 23.02
CA ARG A 36 -17.27 -11.52 24.19
C ARG A 36 -16.06 -12.39 24.54
N CYS A 37 -15.54 -12.22 25.74
CA CYS A 37 -14.51 -13.07 26.30
C CYS A 37 -15.16 -14.08 27.25
N THR A 38 -14.91 -15.37 27.05
CA THR A 38 -15.38 -16.44 27.94
C THR A 38 -14.15 -17.16 28.48
N ALA A 39 -13.94 -17.07 29.80
CA ALA A 39 -12.94 -17.84 30.51
C ALA A 39 -13.59 -19.09 31.09
N ILE A 40 -13.01 -20.25 30.80
CA ILE A 40 -13.46 -21.56 31.31
C ILE A 40 -12.30 -22.14 32.10
N ILE A 41 -12.46 -22.21 33.43
CA ILE A 41 -11.49 -22.78 34.36
C ILE A 41 -12.12 -24.07 34.90
N TYR A 42 -11.64 -25.23 34.44
CA TYR A 42 -12.31 -26.52 34.62
C TYR A 42 -13.75 -26.54 34.08
N SER A 43 -14.50 -27.62 34.33
CA SER A 43 -15.89 -27.76 33.91
C SER A 43 -16.90 -26.98 34.76
N ILE A 44 -16.45 -26.33 35.85
CA ILE A 44 -17.34 -25.74 36.87
C ILE A 44 -17.23 -24.21 36.99
N TYR A 45 -16.16 -23.59 36.48
CA TYR A 45 -16.01 -22.13 36.55
C TYR A 45 -16.01 -21.53 35.14
N ILE A 46 -17.16 -21.01 34.74
CA ILE A 46 -17.34 -20.30 33.48
C ILE A 46 -17.65 -18.84 33.80
N LYS A 47 -16.80 -17.92 33.32
CA LYS A 47 -17.01 -16.49 33.46
C LYS A 47 -16.97 -15.82 32.10
N THR A 48 -18.02 -15.06 31.80
CA THR A 48 -18.16 -14.33 30.53
C THR A 48 -18.17 -12.84 30.77
N HIS A 49 -17.50 -12.09 29.91
CA HIS A 49 -17.54 -10.64 29.89
C HIS A 49 -17.72 -10.15 28.44
N GLU A 50 -18.64 -9.22 28.22
CA GLU A 50 -18.97 -8.68 26.90
C GLU A 50 -18.78 -7.17 26.88
N LYS A 51 -18.24 -6.65 25.78
CA LYS A 51 -18.22 -5.21 25.49
C LYS A 51 -18.73 -4.93 24.08
N SER A 52 -19.44 -3.82 23.93
CA SER A 52 -19.89 -3.31 22.64
C SER A 52 -19.27 -1.95 22.32
N SER A 53 -18.96 -1.72 21.05
CA SER A 53 -18.59 -0.42 20.51
C SER A 53 -19.51 -0.06 19.34
N ILE A 54 -19.79 1.22 19.14
CA ILE A 54 -20.54 1.73 17.99
C ILE A 54 -19.60 2.04 16.82
N GLU A 55 -20.10 1.88 15.61
CA GLU A 55 -19.40 2.29 14.39
C GLU A 55 -19.42 3.83 14.28
N VAL A 56 -18.27 4.47 14.51
CA VAL A 56 -18.11 5.90 14.24
C VAL A 56 -17.72 6.05 12.76
N ARG A 57 -18.71 6.32 11.91
CA ARG A 57 -18.45 6.75 10.54
C ARG A 57 -18.01 8.21 10.57
N ILE A 58 -16.71 8.45 10.45
CA ILE A 58 -16.22 9.79 10.13
C ILE A 58 -16.55 10.01 8.65
N PRO A 59 -17.41 10.98 8.29
CA PRO A 59 -17.62 11.33 6.90
C PRO A 59 -16.27 11.74 6.32
N THR A 60 -15.75 10.94 5.39
CA THR A 60 -14.60 11.36 4.60
C THR A 60 -15.10 12.58 3.82
N THR A 61 -14.43 13.71 4.00
CA THR A 61 -14.77 14.98 3.33
C THR A 61 -15.06 14.69 1.87
N ALA A 62 -16.24 15.11 1.39
CA ALA A 62 -16.68 14.85 0.03
C ALA A 62 -15.52 15.14 -0.95
N SER A 63 -15.18 14.16 -1.78
CA SER A 63 -14.23 14.35 -2.88
C SER A 63 -14.60 15.65 -3.58
N SER A 64 -13.71 16.64 -3.49
CA SER A 64 -13.92 17.90 -4.21
C SER A 64 -14.17 17.53 -5.67
N LYS A 65 -15.23 18.11 -6.24
CA LYS A 65 -15.60 17.93 -7.64
C LYS A 65 -14.34 18.19 -8.47
N LEU A 66 -13.77 17.16 -9.09
CA LEU A 66 -12.61 17.30 -9.96
C LEU A 66 -12.99 18.36 -11.00
N LYS A 67 -12.26 19.47 -11.02
CA LYS A 67 -12.50 20.55 -11.98
C LYS A 67 -12.13 19.97 -13.35
N GLU A 68 -13.15 19.56 -14.09
CA GLU A 68 -13.03 19.10 -15.47
C GLU A 68 -12.41 20.24 -16.27
N HIS A 69 -11.19 20.04 -16.75
CA HIS A 69 -10.53 20.96 -17.65
C HIS A 69 -10.85 20.49 -19.06
N ASP A 70 -11.62 21.29 -19.80
CA ASP A 70 -11.93 21.01 -21.20
C ASP A 70 -10.63 20.90 -22.01
N ALA A 71 -10.44 19.76 -22.68
CA ALA A 71 -9.32 19.56 -23.59
C ALA A 71 -9.59 20.34 -24.89
N VAL A 72 -8.77 21.35 -25.16
CA VAL A 72 -8.79 22.03 -26.47
C VAL A 72 -8.07 21.14 -27.48
N VAL A 73 -8.85 20.47 -28.34
CA VAL A 73 -8.33 19.62 -29.42
C VAL A 73 -8.01 20.48 -30.63
N TYR A 74 -6.73 20.55 -31.00
CA TYR A 74 -6.31 21.15 -32.27
C TYR A 74 -6.10 20.06 -33.33
N SER A 75 -6.70 20.22 -34.50
CA SER A 75 -6.49 19.31 -35.63
C SER A 75 -5.12 19.55 -36.26
N ILE A 76 -4.19 18.61 -36.07
CA ILE A 76 -2.90 18.61 -36.76
C ILE A 76 -3.11 18.04 -38.16
N TYR A 77 -3.06 18.90 -39.19
CA TYR A 77 -3.00 18.43 -40.58
C TYR A 77 -1.57 18.02 -40.91
N ARG A 78 -1.36 16.72 -41.17
CA ARG A 78 -0.11 16.25 -41.79
C ARG A 78 -0.06 16.73 -43.24
N GLN A 79 0.97 17.48 -43.59
CA GLN A 79 1.28 17.74 -45.00
C GLN A 79 1.69 16.42 -45.67
N PRO A 80 1.26 16.17 -46.93
CA PRO A 80 1.70 15.00 -47.67
C PRO A 80 3.19 15.10 -47.97
N GLU A 81 3.90 14.00 -47.74
CA GLU A 81 5.32 13.83 -48.05
C GLU A 81 5.52 13.99 -49.57
N THR A 82 6.09 15.12 -50.00
CA THR A 82 6.52 15.30 -51.38
C THR A 82 7.76 14.44 -51.60
N ASN A 83 7.54 13.26 -52.18
CA ASN A 83 8.60 12.36 -52.64
C ASN A 83 9.39 13.01 -53.80
N ALA A 84 10.40 13.81 -53.46
CA ALA A 84 11.50 14.14 -54.35
C ALA A 84 12.77 13.53 -53.76
N GLY A 85 13.10 12.32 -54.22
CA GLY A 85 14.36 11.67 -53.88
C GLY A 85 15.53 12.47 -54.42
N ILE A 86 16.42 12.92 -53.53
CA ILE A 86 17.82 13.19 -53.87
C ILE A 86 18.70 12.50 -52.82
N GLN A 87 19.63 11.75 -53.40
CA GLN A 87 20.61 10.85 -52.87
C GLN A 87 21.78 11.57 -52.16
N LEU A 88 22.37 10.86 -51.19
CA LEU A 88 23.69 11.04 -50.53
C LEU A 88 23.82 12.06 -49.37
N ARG A 89 24.01 11.55 -48.14
CA ARG A 89 25.29 11.54 -47.39
C ARG A 89 25.07 10.99 -45.96
N PRO A 90 25.83 9.98 -45.48
CA PRO A 90 25.62 9.44 -44.15
C PRO A 90 26.33 10.34 -43.12
N ALA A 91 25.59 10.84 -42.12
CA ALA A 91 26.14 11.57 -40.98
C ALA A 91 26.75 10.59 -39.96
N VAL A 92 27.80 9.89 -40.36
CA VAL A 92 28.65 9.09 -39.46
C VAL A 92 29.67 10.05 -38.84
N THR A 93 29.24 10.81 -37.85
CA THR A 93 30.18 11.71 -37.15
C THR A 93 29.97 11.80 -35.64
N SER A 94 28.87 11.29 -35.08
CA SER A 94 28.62 11.35 -33.63
C SER A 94 28.97 10.07 -32.86
N THR A 95 29.09 8.92 -33.52
CA THR A 95 29.36 7.63 -32.83
C THR A 95 30.84 7.30 -32.72
N ILE A 96 31.68 7.81 -33.61
CA ILE A 96 33.13 7.52 -33.63
C ILE A 96 33.86 8.25 -32.49
N THR A 97 33.45 9.48 -32.15
CA THR A 97 34.08 10.26 -31.08
C THR A 97 33.92 9.59 -29.71
N VAL A 98 32.74 9.02 -29.42
CA VAL A 98 32.47 8.33 -28.16
C VAL A 98 33.36 7.09 -28.00
N LEU A 99 33.52 6.29 -29.06
CA LEU A 99 34.39 5.10 -29.05
C LEU A 99 35.86 5.47 -28.83
N SER A 100 36.36 6.55 -29.45
CA SER A 100 37.74 6.99 -29.23
C SER A 100 38.01 7.45 -27.79
N VAL A 101 37.06 8.13 -27.15
CA VAL A 101 37.18 8.56 -25.74
C VAL A 101 37.18 7.37 -24.79
N ILE A 102 36.31 6.37 -25.01
CA ILE A 102 36.24 5.17 -24.17
C ILE A 102 37.56 4.38 -24.25
N ILE A 103 38.08 4.18 -25.48
CA ILE A 103 39.33 3.44 -25.67
C ILE A 103 40.49 4.17 -24.98
N LEU A 104 40.64 5.48 -25.18
CA LEU A 104 41.69 6.28 -24.53
C LEU A 104 41.61 6.26 -23.00
N LEU A 105 40.39 6.34 -22.44
CA LEU A 105 40.19 6.30 -20.98
C LEU A 105 40.57 4.92 -20.42
N SER A 106 40.24 3.84 -21.12
CA SER A 106 40.57 2.48 -20.70
C SER A 106 42.07 2.15 -20.80
N THR A 107 42.82 2.80 -21.70
CA THR A 107 44.28 2.66 -21.77
C THR A 107 45.02 3.53 -20.75
N ALA A 108 44.44 4.66 -20.30
CA ALA A 108 45.06 5.55 -19.32
C ALA A 108 44.87 5.12 -17.86
N LEU A 109 43.92 4.19 -17.60
CA LEU A 109 43.67 3.62 -16.27
C LEU A 109 44.38 2.27 -16.02
N ARG A 110 45.34 1.89 -16.86
CA ARG A 110 46.18 0.69 -16.73
C ARG A 110 47.62 1.04 -16.40
#